data_AF-A0A968DKX8-F1
#
_entry.id   AF-A0A968DKX8-F1
#
_cell.length_a   1.000
_cell.length_b   1.000
_cell.length_c   1.000
_cell.angle_alpha   90.00
_cell.angle_beta   90.00
_cell.angle_gamma   90.00
#
_symmetry.space_group_name_H-M   'P 1'
#
loop_
_entity.id
_entity.type
_entity.pdbx_description
1 polymer ?
#
loop_
_entity_poly.entity_id
_entity_poly.type
_entity_poly.pdbx_seq_one_letter_code
_entity_poly.pdbx_strand_id
1 'polypeptide(L)' 'MAVVRARETLAAELGIGIADVEILAYEQAEWSDSCLGLGGIAESCLQVIVEGWQVELSAQGRSYIARTDELGESIRFE' A
#
# COMPACT_ATOMS: atom_id res chain seq x y z
N MET A 1 -5.71 -10.81 2.33
CA MET A 1 -5.63 -10.63 0.85
C MET A 1 -5.04 -9.27 0.46
N ALA A 2 -4.92 -8.31 1.39
CA ALA A 2 -4.38 -6.97 1.14
C ALA A 2 -3.02 -6.96 0.42
N VAL A 3 -2.07 -7.82 0.80
CA VAL A 3 -0.75 -7.94 0.16
C VAL A 3 -0.84 -8.24 -1.34
N VAL A 4 -1.74 -9.15 -1.75
CA VAL A 4 -1.92 -9.50 -3.16
C VAL A 4 -2.54 -8.32 -3.91
N ARG A 5 -3.55 -7.66 -3.31
CA ARG A 5 -4.17 -6.48 -3.92
C ARG A 5 -3.18 -5.34 -4.11
N ALA A 6 -2.29 -5.10 -3.14
CA ALA A 6 -1.23 -4.08 -3.26
C ALA A 6 -0.32 -4.34 -4.46
N ARG A 7 0.06 -5.60 -4.68
CA ARG A 7 0.83 -6.00 -5.86
C ARG A 7 0.05 -5.77 -7.17
N GLU A 8 -1.22 -6.15 -7.21
CA GLU A 8 -2.09 -5.98 -8.39
C GLU A 8 -2.28 -4.49 -8.72
N THR A 9 -2.50 -3.65 -7.71
CA THR A 9 -2.61 -2.19 -7.87
C THR A 9 -1.32 -1.59 -8.41
N LEU A 10 -0.16 -1.97 -7.87
CA LEU A 10 1.12 -1.45 -8.36
C LEU A 10 1.37 -1.84 -9.82
N ALA A 11 1.07 -3.10 -10.18
CA ALA A 11 1.20 -3.56 -11.56
C ALA A 11 0.31 -2.73 -12.51
N ALA A 12 -0.93 -2.43 -12.11
CA ALA A 12 -1.85 -1.61 -12.87
C ALA A 12 -1.38 -0.16 -13.01
N GLU A 13 -0.91 0.48 -11.94
CA GLU A 13 -0.38 1.86 -11.94
C GLU A 13 0.86 2.00 -12.85
N LEU A 14 1.71 0.98 -12.88
CA LEU A 14 2.92 0.96 -13.72
C LEU A 14 2.66 0.45 -15.15
N GLY A 15 1.49 -0.10 -15.43
CA GLY A 15 1.14 -0.69 -16.73
C GLY A 15 1.97 -1.94 -17.09
N ILE A 16 2.39 -2.70 -16.08
CA ILE A 16 3.22 -3.92 -16.25
C ILE A 16 2.46 -5.18 -15.85
N GLY A 17 3.03 -6.35 -16.10
CA GLY A 17 2.45 -7.61 -15.64
C GLY A 17 2.53 -7.73 -14.12
N ILE A 18 1.53 -8.37 -13.50
CA ILE A 18 1.55 -8.69 -12.05
C ILE A 18 2.77 -9.57 -11.71
N ALA A 19 3.23 -10.39 -12.66
CA ALA A 19 4.43 -11.22 -12.52
C ALA A 19 5.74 -10.41 -12.51
N ASP A 20 5.72 -9.17 -13.01
CA ASP A 20 6.86 -8.25 -12.98
C ASP A 20 6.95 -7.46 -11.65
N VAL A 21 5.98 -7.66 -10.75
CA VAL A 21 5.98 -7.09 -9.40
C VAL A 21 6.26 -8.19 -8.38
N GLU A 22 7.35 -8.04 -7.66
CA GLU A 22 7.76 -8.96 -6.60
C GLU A 22 7.37 -8.40 -5.23
N ILE A 23 6.91 -9.26 -4.33
CA ILE A 23 6.67 -8.90 -2.92
C ILE A 23 7.94 -9.22 -2.15
N LEU A 24 8.63 -8.19 -1.66
CA LEU A 24 9.87 -8.31 -0.90
C LEU A 24 9.57 -8.64 0.57
N ALA A 25 8.64 -7.90 1.17
CA ALA A 25 8.25 -8.09 2.56
C ALA A 25 6.81 -7.61 2.79
N TYR A 26 6.18 -8.09 3.84
CA TYR A 26 4.92 -7.54 4.34
C TYR A 26 4.84 -7.72 5.85
N GLU A 27 4.31 -6.71 6.53
CA GLU A 27 4.12 -6.70 7.97
C GLU A 27 2.79 -6.05 8.33
N GLN A 28 2.22 -6.50 9.45
CA GLN A 28 1.01 -5.90 9.99
C GLN A 28 1.38 -4.57 10.64
N ALA A 29 0.61 -3.52 10.34
CA ALA A 29 0.87 -2.17 10.80
C ALA A 29 -0.43 -1.47 11.21
N GLU A 30 -0.29 -0.44 12.03
CA GLU A 30 -1.39 0.42 12.46
C GLU A 30 -1.11 1.84 11.97
N TRP A 31 -2.10 2.47 11.35
CA TRP A 31 -1.98 3.82 10.81
C TRP A 31 -2.75 4.81 11.65
N SER A 32 -2.18 6.00 11.87
CA SER A 32 -2.75 7.03 12.74
C SER A 32 -4.00 7.74 12.19
N ASP A 33 -4.32 7.52 10.92
CA ASP A 33 -5.40 8.20 10.21
C ASP A 33 -5.96 7.38 9.03
N SER A 34 -7.14 7.77 8.54
CA SER A 34 -7.84 7.11 7.43
C SER A 34 -7.10 7.17 6.09
N CYS A 35 -6.04 7.97 5.97
CA CYS A 35 -5.19 8.05 4.79
C CYS A 35 -3.91 7.21 4.95
N LEU A 36 -3.88 6.32 5.93
CA LEU A 36 -2.79 5.37 6.17
C LEU A 36 -1.46 6.06 6.53
N GLY A 37 -1.54 7.25 7.15
CA GLY A 37 -0.35 8.03 7.49
C GLY A 37 0.30 8.74 6.30
N LEU A 38 -0.36 8.75 5.13
CA LEU A 38 0.11 9.37 3.88
C LEU A 38 -0.76 10.58 3.47
N GLY A 39 -1.60 11.07 4.38
CA GLY A 39 -2.43 12.25 4.13
C GLY A 39 -1.58 13.51 3.89
N GLY A 40 -1.81 14.19 2.77
CA GLY A 40 -1.17 15.46 2.48
C GLY A 40 -1.76 16.64 3.27
N ILE A 41 -1.08 17.79 3.26
CA ILE A 41 -1.49 19.03 3.98
C ILE A 41 -2.90 19.52 3.57
N ALA A 42 -3.35 19.16 2.37
CA ALA A 42 -4.67 19.52 1.84
C ALA A 42 -5.75 18.43 2.08
N GLU A 43 -5.37 17.23 2.53
CA GLU A 43 -6.32 16.16 2.81
C GLU A 43 -6.78 16.23 4.27
N SER A 44 -8.10 16.24 4.48
CA SER A 44 -8.68 16.11 5.81
C SER A 44 -8.94 14.63 6.10
N CYS A 45 -7.87 13.94 6.49
CA CYS A 45 -7.93 12.55 6.92
C CYS A 45 -8.55 12.47 8.31
N LEU A 46 -9.42 11.49 8.56
CA LEU A 46 -9.99 11.27 9.88
C LEU A 46 -8.89 10.70 10.79
N GLN A 47 -8.70 11.29 11.97
CA GLN A 47 -7.81 10.74 12.99
C GLN A 47 -8.46 9.51 13.64
N VAL A 48 -8.10 8.35 13.13
CA VAL A 48 -8.55 7.05 13.61
C VAL A 48 -7.43 6.05 13.39
N ILE A 49 -7.25 5.12 14.33
CA ILE A 49 -6.30 4.02 14.15
C ILE A 49 -6.89 3.04 13.13
N VAL A 50 -6.18 2.85 12.02
CA VAL A 50 -6.54 1.88 10.97
C VAL A 50 -5.56 0.72 11.04
N GLU A 51 -6.06 -0.46 11.38
CA GLU A 51 -5.29 -1.70 11.29
C GLU A 51 -5.11 -2.08 9.82
N GLY A 52 -3.91 -2.53 9.46
CA GLY A 52 -3.56 -2.74 8.07
C GLY A 52 -2.23 -3.42 7.84
N TRP A 53 -1.69 -3.24 6.64
CA TRP A 53 -0.46 -3.88 6.21
C TRP A 53 0.46 -2.89 5.52
N GLN A 54 1.74 -2.93 5.88
CA GLN A 54 2.83 -2.37 5.09
C GLN A 54 3.40 -3.46 4.19
N VAL A 55 3.51 -3.19 2.89
CA VAL A 55 3.96 -4.16 1.89
C VAL A 55 5.07 -3.53 1.09
N GLU A 56 6.25 -4.14 1.14
CA GLU A 56 7.39 -3.75 0.31
C GLU A 56 7.35 -4.55 -0.99
N LEU A 57 7.33 -3.82 -2.10
CA LEU A 57 7.21 -4.35 -3.45
C LEU A 57 8.43 -3.93 -4.28
N SER A 58 8.83 -4.76 -5.23
CA SER A 58 9.85 -4.43 -6.22
C SER A 58 9.27 -4.56 -7.62
N ALA A 59 9.44 -3.52 -8.45
CA ALA A 59 9.00 -3.53 -9.83
C ALA A 59 9.99 -2.72 -10.68
N GLN A 60 10.37 -3.26 -11.84
CA GLN A 60 11.29 -2.59 -12.78
C GLN A 60 12.59 -2.08 -12.14
N GLY A 61 13.11 -2.80 -11.13
CA GLY A 61 14.33 -2.43 -10.41
C GLY A 61 14.17 -1.29 -9.41
N ARG A 62 12.93 -0.94 -9.04
CA ARG A 62 12.60 0.06 -8.01
C ARG A 62 11.77 -0.59 -6.90
N SER A 63 12.03 -0.17 -5.67
CA SER A 63 11.26 -0.56 -4.50
C SER A 63 10.12 0.43 -4.26
N TYR A 64 8.96 -0.08 -3.84
CA TYR A 64 7.75 0.65 -3.52
C TYR A 64 7.21 0.17 -2.19
N ILE A 65 6.74 1.08 -1.34
CA ILE A 65 6.10 0.73 -0.08
C ILE A 65 4.62 1.04 -0.22
N ALA A 66 3.79 -0.01 -0.19
CA ALA A 66 2.35 0.11 -0.15
C ALA A 66 1.87 0.02 1.30
N ARG A 67 1.01 0.96 1.69
CA ARG A 67 0.26 0.92 2.94
C ARG A 67 -1.19 0.60 2.60
N THR A 68 -1.76 -0.34 3.33
CA THR A 68 -3.13 -0.81 3.12
C THR A 68 -3.90 -0.91 4.42
N ASP A 69 -5.23 -0.88 4.37
CA ASP A 69 -6.08 -1.36 5.47
C ASP A 69 -6.07 -2.90 5.55
N GLU A 70 -6.71 -3.46 6.57
CA GLU A 70 -6.75 -4.91 6.81
C GLU A 70 -7.21 -5.72 5.59
N LEU A 71 -8.18 -5.20 4.84
CA LEU A 71 -8.79 -5.88 3.70
C LEU A 71 -8.10 -5.50 2.38
N GLY A 72 -7.33 -4.40 2.34
CA GLY A 72 -6.76 -3.84 1.12
C GLY A 72 -7.82 -3.24 0.20
N GLU A 73 -8.83 -2.61 0.78
CA GLU A 73 -9.81 -1.77 0.10
C GLU A 73 -9.25 -0.36 -0.16
N SER A 74 -8.36 0.11 0.71
CA SER A 74 -7.58 1.32 0.59
C SER A 74 -6.11 0.96 0.48
N ILE A 75 -5.47 1.41 -0.59
CA ILE A 75 -4.06 1.13 -0.89
C ILE A 75 -3.43 2.44 -1.30
N ARG A 76 -2.34 2.82 -0.63
CA ARG A 76 -1.56 4.02 -0.94
C ARG A 76 -0.08 3.68 -0.98
N PHE A 77 0.65 4.30 -1.90
CA PHE A 77 2.08 4.12 -2.06
C PHE A 77 2.81 5.34 -1.50
N GLU A 78 3.92 5.10 -0.81
CA GLU A 78 4.86 6.15 -0.36
C GLU A 78 5.74 6.67 -1.50
#